data_AF-A0A1J5PUR3-F1
#
_entry.id   AF-A0A1J5PUR3-F1
#
_cell.length_a   1.000
_cell.length_b   1.000
_cell.length_c   1.000
_cell.angle_alpha   90.00
_cell.angle_beta   90.00
_cell.angle_gamma   90.00
#
_symmetry.space_group_name_H-M   'P 1'
#
loop_
_entity.id
_entity.type
_entity.pdbx_description
1 polymer ?
#
loop_
_entity_poly.entity_id
_entity_poly.type
_entity_poly.pdbx_seq_one_letter_code
_entity_poly.pdbx_strand_id
1 'polypeptide(L)'
;MPDLTELSKKNNGVFPFMRVYQTIDGTQNVMAHGTQLMPVWGPRYKVEVGRSFYDDFRADPEAFVRARILALTEYVYRLQAK
;
A
#
# COMPACT_ATOMS: atom_id res chain seq x y z
N MET A 1 -16.14 -8.13 -0.95
CA MET A 1 -14.93 -7.29 -0.91
C MET A 1 -15.17 -6.07 -1.79
N PRO A 2 -14.70 -4.87 -1.43
CA PRO A 2 -14.92 -3.66 -2.24
C PRO A 2 -14.15 -3.73 -3.56
N ASP A 3 -14.78 -3.26 -4.65
CA ASP A 3 -14.16 -3.15 -5.97
C ASP A 3 -13.18 -1.96 -6.01
N LEU A 4 -11.89 -2.28 -6.18
CA LEU A 4 -10.82 -1.29 -6.25
C LEU A 4 -10.76 -0.55 -7.59
N THR A 5 -11.42 -1.02 -8.63
CA THR A 5 -11.43 -0.37 -9.96
C THR A 5 -12.34 0.86 -10.00
N GLU A 6 -13.25 1.01 -9.02
CA GLU A 6 -14.24 2.08 -8.98
C GLU A 6 -13.95 3.18 -7.95
N LEU A 7 -12.77 3.18 -7.30
CA LEU A 7 -12.47 4.11 -6.20
C LEU A 7 -12.59 5.58 -6.63
N SER A 8 -12.14 5.93 -7.83
CA SER A 8 -12.24 7.29 -8.37
C SER A 8 -13.69 7.66 -8.65
N LYS A 9 -14.45 6.77 -9.29
CA LYS A 9 -15.88 6.97 -9.56
C LYS A 9 -16.68 7.20 -8.28
N LYS A 10 -16.37 6.44 -7.22
CA LYS A 10 -16.98 6.57 -5.88
C LYS A 10 -16.50 7.81 -5.11
N ASN A 11 -15.42 8.45 -5.56
CA ASN A 11 -14.86 9.67 -4.98
C ASN A 11 -14.88 10.84 -5.99
N ASN A 12 -16.05 11.08 -6.59
CA ASN A 12 -16.31 12.20 -7.50
C ASN A 12 -15.33 12.31 -8.69
N GLY A 13 -14.88 11.18 -9.23
CA GLY A 13 -13.91 11.11 -10.32
C GLY A 13 -12.45 11.33 -9.91
N VAL A 14 -12.17 11.59 -8.63
CA VAL A 14 -10.82 11.84 -8.13
C VAL A 14 -10.30 10.62 -7.40
N PHE A 15 -9.11 10.14 -7.74
CA PHE A 15 -8.50 9.04 -7.01
C PHE A 15 -8.04 9.48 -5.61
N PRO A 16 -8.48 8.83 -4.50
CA PRO A 16 -8.12 9.24 -3.15
C PRO A 16 -6.73 8.72 -2.73
N PHE A 17 -5.68 9.19 -3.42
CA PHE A 17 -4.30 8.68 -3.30
C PHE A 17 -3.82 8.53 -1.86
N MET A 18 -3.91 9.61 -1.05
CA MET A 18 -3.41 9.61 0.33
C MET A 18 -4.13 8.59 1.21
N ARG A 19 -5.44 8.41 1.02
CA ARG A 19 -6.23 7.43 1.79
C ARG A 19 -5.85 6.01 1.39
N VAL A 20 -5.64 5.73 0.10
CA VAL A 20 -5.17 4.42 -0.36
C VAL A 20 -3.77 4.13 0.16
N TYR A 21 -2.84 5.10 0.03
CA TYR A 21 -1.47 4.99 0.54
C TYR A 21 -1.46 4.64 2.03
N GLN A 22 -2.18 5.40 2.87
CA GLN A 22 -2.27 5.17 4.31
C GLN A 22 -2.91 3.83 4.66
N THR A 23 -3.90 3.41 3.87
CA THR A 23 -4.54 2.10 4.03
C THR A 23 -3.56 0.96 3.76
N ILE A 24 -2.71 1.08 2.73
CA ILE A 24 -1.69 0.06 2.40
C ILE A 24 -0.53 0.08 3.41
N ASP A 25 -0.11 1.27 3.85
CA ASP A 25 0.92 1.45 4.87
C ASP A 25 0.53 0.77 6.19
N GLY A 26 -0.71 0.96 6.64
CA GLY A 26 -1.29 0.22 7.77
C GLY A 26 -0.67 0.53 9.14
N THR A 27 0.25 1.50 9.23
CA THR A 27 0.80 2.01 10.50
C THR A 27 -0.17 2.96 11.20
N GLN A 28 -1.01 3.64 10.42
CA GLN A 28 -2.19 4.32 10.91
C GLN A 28 -3.23 3.24 11.22
N ASN A 29 -3.81 3.27 12.42
CA ASN A 29 -4.74 2.26 12.91
C ASN A 29 -6.11 2.39 12.17
N VAL A 30 -6.15 2.04 10.88
CA VAL A 30 -7.36 2.07 10.07
C VAL A 30 -8.13 0.78 10.36
N MET A 31 -9.18 0.86 11.19
CA MET A 31 -10.10 -0.26 11.52
C MET A 31 -10.84 -0.87 10.30
N ALA A 32 -10.47 -0.49 9.07
CA ALA A 32 -11.03 -1.03 7.83
C ALA A 32 -10.41 -2.37 7.42
N HIS A 33 -9.31 -2.79 8.06
CA HIS A 33 -8.69 -4.08 7.83
C HIS A 33 -9.33 -5.13 8.73
N GLY A 34 -10.32 -5.85 8.18
CA GLY A 34 -10.92 -7.01 8.83
C GLY A 34 -9.92 -8.14 9.07
N THR A 35 -10.29 -9.06 9.96
CA THR A 35 -9.48 -10.17 10.48
C THR A 35 -8.64 -10.88 9.40
N GLN A 36 -7.32 -10.77 9.54
CA GLN A 36 -6.33 -11.81 9.28
C GLN A 36 -6.13 -12.34 7.84
N LEU A 37 -6.83 -11.83 6.82
CA LEU A 37 -6.64 -12.24 5.41
C LEU A 37 -5.92 -11.22 4.53
N MET A 38 -5.68 -9.99 5.02
CA MET A 38 -4.88 -8.97 4.32
C MET A 38 -3.58 -8.73 5.10
N PRO A 39 -2.40 -8.97 4.52
CA PRO A 39 -1.15 -8.68 5.21
C PRO A 39 -0.97 -7.17 5.37
N VAL A 40 -0.55 -6.73 6.56
CA VAL A 40 -0.02 -5.37 6.72
C VAL A 40 1.30 -5.32 5.96
N TRP A 41 1.32 -4.60 4.84
CA TRP A 41 2.45 -4.64 3.91
C TRP A 41 3.70 -3.97 4.50
N GLY A 42 3.56 -2.91 5.30
CA GLY A 42 4.68 -2.26 5.98
C GLY A 42 5.56 -3.24 6.80
N PRO A 43 5.01 -3.92 7.82
CA PRO A 43 5.72 -4.94 8.58
C PRO A 43 6.25 -6.10 7.72
N ARG A 44 5.49 -6.53 6.70
CA ARG A 44 5.92 -7.62 5.81
C ARG A 44 7.13 -7.24 4.96
N TYR A 45 7.15 -6.02 4.43
CA TYR A 45 8.30 -5.47 3.71
C TYR A 45 9.51 -5.30 4.62
N LYS A 46 9.32 -4.88 5.88
CA LYS A 46 10.42 -4.85 6.87
C LYS A 46 11.04 -6.25 7.08
N VAL A 47 10.21 -7.29 7.14
CA VAL A 47 10.69 -8.68 7.24
C VAL A 47 11.36 -9.15 5.94
N GLU A 48 10.88 -8.74 4.76
CA GLU A 48 11.52 -9.07 3.47
C GLU A 48 12.90 -8.42 3.32
N VAL A 49 13.08 -7.17 3.73
CA VAL A 49 14.40 -6.50 3.75
C VAL A 49 15.38 -7.26 4.64
N GLY A 50 14.91 -7.76 5.79
CA GLY A 50 15.73 -8.59 6.69
C GLY A 50 16.10 -9.97 6.13
N ARG A 51 15.39 -10.47 5.11
CA ARG A 51 15.56 -11.82 4.54
C ARG A 51 16.12 -11.86 3.12
N SER A 52 16.18 -10.73 2.39
CA SER A 52 16.48 -10.71 0.95
C SER A 52 17.64 -9.78 0.57
N PHE A 53 18.24 -10.11 -0.57
CA PHE A 53 19.50 -9.66 -1.21
C PHE A 53 19.53 -8.19 -1.67
N TYR A 54 18.81 -7.28 -1.01
CA TYR A 54 18.80 -5.86 -1.36
C TYR A 54 19.83 -5.09 -0.54
N ASP A 55 21.12 -5.28 -0.85
CA ASP A 55 22.22 -4.60 -0.15
C ASP A 55 22.08 -3.07 -0.19
N ASP A 56 21.54 -2.51 -1.28
CA ASP A 56 21.27 -1.07 -1.43
C ASP A 56 20.27 -0.51 -0.41
N PHE A 57 19.36 -1.34 0.12
CA PHE A 57 18.30 -0.91 1.03
C PHE A 57 18.51 -1.34 2.48
N ARG A 58 19.61 -2.05 2.79
CA ARG A 58 19.97 -2.38 4.18
C ARG A 58 20.17 -1.14 5.05
N ALA A 59 20.65 -0.05 4.44
CA ALA A 59 20.92 1.21 5.12
C ALA A 59 19.64 1.99 5.49
N ASP A 60 18.56 1.85 4.72
CA ASP A 60 17.26 2.48 5.02
C ASP A 60 16.08 1.56 4.63
N PRO A 61 15.72 0.61 5.51
CA PRO A 61 14.56 -0.27 5.31
C PRO A 61 13.23 0.50 5.18
N GLU A 62 13.12 1.68 5.79
CA GLU A 62 11.89 2.48 5.72
C GLU A 62 11.73 3.13 4.33
N ALA A 63 12.83 3.54 3.68
CA ALA A 63 12.79 4.01 2.29
C ALA A 63 12.28 2.92 1.34
N PHE A 64 12.72 1.67 1.53
CA PHE A 64 12.22 0.54 0.74
C PHE A 64 10.72 0.32 0.92
N VAL A 65 10.25 0.34 2.17
CA VAL A 65 8.82 0.19 2.50
C VAL A 65 8.00 1.30 1.84
N ARG A 66 8.42 2.58 1.98
CA ARG A 66 7.75 3.72 1.33
C ARG A 66 7.70 3.57 -0.19
N ALA A 67 8.82 3.19 -0.82
CA ALA A 67 8.89 3.00 -2.27
C ALA A 67 7.91 1.90 -2.74
N ARG A 68 7.78 0.81 -1.97
CA ARG A 68 6.81 -0.24 -2.30
C ARG A 68 5.36 0.17 -2.12
N ILE A 69 5.02 0.90 -1.07
CA ILE A 69 3.66 1.41 -0.86
C ILE A 69 3.30 2.41 -1.97
N LEU A 70 4.23 3.29 -2.37
CA LEU A 70 4.04 4.20 -3.50
C LEU A 70 3.74 3.42 -4.80
N ALA A 71 4.55 2.40 -5.11
CA ALA A 71 4.34 1.59 -6.31
C ALA A 71 3.00 0.85 -6.30
N LEU A 72 2.56 0.33 -5.16
CA LEU A 72 1.24 -0.29 -5.04
C LEU A 72 0.10 0.72 -5.19
N THR A 73 0.25 1.91 -4.58
CA THR A 73 -0.75 2.97 -4.69
C THR A 73 -0.91 3.43 -6.14
N GLU A 74 0.21 3.59 -6.86
CA GLU A 74 0.25 3.90 -8.29
C GLU A 74 -0.41 2.81 -9.13
N TYR A 75 -0.15 1.55 -8.82
CA TYR A 75 -0.78 0.44 -9.52
C TYR A 75 -2.31 0.46 -9.35
N VAL A 76 -2.80 0.70 -8.12
CA VAL A 76 -4.24 0.84 -7.86
C VAL A 76 -4.84 2.03 -8.61
N TYR A 77 -4.10 3.15 -8.72
CA TYR A 77 -4.50 4.29 -9.53
C TYR A 77 -4.65 3.93 -11.02
N ARG A 78 -3.75 3.11 -11.58
CA ARG A 78 -3.87 2.68 -12.99
C ARG A 78 -5.00 1.69 -13.25
N LEU A 79 -5.51 1.02 -12.22
CA LEU A 79 -6.67 0.12 -12.32
C LEU A 79 -8.01 0.84 -12.38
N GLN A 80 -8.05 2.16 -12.16
CA GLN A 80 -9.31 2.90 -12.11
C GLN A 80 -10.01 2.86 -13.46
N ALA A 81 -11.28 2.48 -13.46
CA ALA A 81 -12.13 2.52 -14.64
C ALA A 81 -12.24 3.98 -15.16
N LYS A 82 -12.19 4.13 -16.49
CA LYS A 82 -12.35 5.43 -17.16
C LYS A 82 -13.80 5.89 -17.17
#